data_AF-W4QTD0-F1
#
_entry.id   AF-W4QTD0-F1
#
_cell.length_a   1.000
_cell.length_b   1.000
_cell.length_c   1.000
_cell.angle_alpha   90.00
_cell.angle_beta   90.00
_cell.angle_gamma   90.00
#
_symmetry.space_group_name_H-M   'P 1'
#
loop_
_entity.id
_entity.type
_entity.pdbx_description
1 polymer ?
#
loop_
_entity_poly.entity_id
_entity_poly.type
_entity_poly.pdbx_seq_one_letter_code
_entity_poly.pdbx_strand_id
1 'polypeptide(L)'
;MNAIEKVMQGIEQGHVEKGLTELASLEKTGDHQLKYDIAEAYYQLGHIDKAKNLVDELLMLYPDEGSLYAFAAELLIDLDEEDEAIELLLEIKEHDPAYLQAQLLLADLYQLQSLDEVAEQKLLKAAEKAPNEPIISYGLGEFYLGRGDYIKAFLI
;
A
#
# COMPACT_ATOMS: atom_id res chain seq x y z
N MET A 1 3.56 -23.46 -6.89
CA MET A 1 2.54 -23.40 -5.84
C MET A 1 3.22 -23.33 -4.48
N ASN A 2 3.43 -22.11 -3.98
CA ASN A 2 4.01 -21.89 -2.66
C ASN A 2 3.00 -22.30 -1.55
N ALA A 3 3.41 -22.27 -0.28
CA ALA A 3 2.54 -22.69 0.82
C ALA A 3 1.29 -21.81 0.94
N ILE A 4 1.44 -20.49 0.79
CA ILE A 4 0.36 -19.50 0.91
C ILE A 4 -0.65 -19.63 -0.23
N GLU A 5 -0.21 -19.79 -1.47
CA GLU A 5 -1.06 -20.00 -2.64
C GLU A 5 -1.98 -21.22 -2.46
N LYS A 6 -1.48 -22.30 -1.83
CA LYS A 6 -2.31 -23.47 -1.52
C LYS A 6 -3.36 -23.14 -0.46
N VAL A 7 -2.97 -22.37 0.56
CA VAL A 7 -3.89 -21.92 1.61
C VAL A 7 -4.98 -21.03 1.01
N MET A 8 -4.60 -20.03 0.23
CA MET A 8 -5.51 -19.10 -0.45
C MET A 8 -6.46 -19.83 -1.39
N GLN A 9 -5.97 -20.78 -2.19
CA GLN A 9 -6.82 -21.62 -3.02
C GLN A 9 -7.85 -22.42 -2.20
N GLY A 10 -7.46 -22.93 -1.03
CA GLY A 10 -8.38 -23.60 -0.12
C GLY A 10 -9.49 -22.68 0.41
N ILE A 11 -9.13 -21.44 0.73
CA ILE A 11 -10.07 -20.40 1.16
C ILE A 11 -11.06 -20.04 0.05
N GLU A 12 -10.58 -19.85 -1.18
CA GLU A 12 -11.44 -19.61 -2.36
C GLU A 12 -12.44 -20.74 -2.61
N GLN A 13 -12.08 -21.97 -2.26
CA GLN A 13 -12.95 -23.15 -2.33
C GLN A 13 -13.91 -23.28 -1.14
N GLY A 14 -13.96 -22.28 -0.25
CA GLY A 14 -14.86 -22.23 0.91
C GLY A 14 -14.28 -22.80 2.20
N HIS A 15 -13.02 -23.25 2.23
CA HIS A 15 -12.38 -23.82 3.43
C HIS A 15 -11.74 -22.72 4.30
N VAL A 16 -12.47 -21.65 4.57
CA VAL A 16 -11.97 -20.43 5.20
C VAL A 16 -11.31 -20.68 6.56
N GLU A 17 -12.01 -21.35 7.49
CA GLU A 17 -11.49 -21.61 8.84
C GLU A 17 -10.19 -22.42 8.83
N LYS A 18 -10.12 -23.42 7.97
CA LYS A 18 -8.93 -24.27 7.81
C LYS A 18 -7.77 -23.42 7.27
N GLY A 19 -8.02 -22.62 6.23
CA GLY A 19 -6.99 -21.78 5.66
C GLY A 19 -6.43 -20.76 6.65
N LEU A 20 -7.30 -20.09 7.44
CA LEU A 20 -6.87 -19.17 8.49
C LEU A 20 -6.04 -19.86 9.58
N THR A 21 -6.37 -21.11 9.92
CA THR A 21 -5.61 -21.91 10.88
C THR A 21 -4.23 -22.30 10.34
N GLU A 22 -4.15 -22.62 9.04
CA GLU A 22 -2.89 -22.90 8.37
C GLU A 22 -2.00 -21.64 8.29
N LEU A 23 -2.56 -20.47 7.95
CA LEU A 23 -1.81 -19.20 7.99
C LEU A 23 -1.23 -18.93 9.39
N ALA A 24 -2.05 -19.05 10.44
CA ALA A 24 -1.59 -18.81 11.82
C ALA A 24 -0.53 -19.83 12.28
N SER A 25 -0.49 -21.01 11.67
CA SER A 25 0.54 -22.02 11.94
C SER A 25 1.84 -21.68 11.21
N LEU A 26 1.74 -21.23 9.94
CA LEU A 26 2.88 -20.79 9.15
C LEU A 26 3.54 -19.56 9.78
N GLU A 27 2.75 -18.60 10.26
CA GLU A 27 3.19 -17.37 10.92
C GLU A 27 4.20 -17.64 12.05
N LYS A 28 3.94 -18.66 12.88
CA LYS A 28 4.79 -19.02 14.04
C LYS A 28 6.15 -19.58 13.65
N THR A 29 6.28 -20.09 12.43
CA THR A 29 7.49 -20.78 11.95
C THR A 29 8.13 -20.10 10.75
N GLY A 30 7.49 -19.08 10.21
CA GLY A 30 7.91 -18.35 9.03
C GLY A 30 9.12 -17.48 9.28
N ASP A 31 9.95 -17.37 8.25
CA ASP A 31 10.94 -16.31 8.18
C ASP A 31 10.25 -14.96 7.89
N HIS A 32 11.04 -13.89 7.87
CA HIS A 32 10.49 -12.54 7.72
C HIS A 32 9.80 -12.34 6.35
N GLN A 33 10.29 -12.97 5.29
CA GLN A 33 9.63 -12.94 3.98
C GLN A 33 8.28 -13.65 4.03
N LEU A 34 8.21 -14.85 4.63
CA LEU A 34 6.94 -15.55 4.77
C LEU A 34 5.95 -14.76 5.63
N LYS A 35 6.42 -14.05 6.67
CA LYS A 35 5.57 -13.17 7.46
C LYS A 35 5.00 -12.01 6.65
N TYR A 36 5.80 -11.42 5.75
CA TYR A 36 5.32 -10.39 4.82
C TYR A 36 4.23 -10.95 3.90
N ASP A 37 4.48 -12.09 3.27
CA ASP A 37 3.50 -12.73 2.38
C ASP A 37 2.21 -13.13 3.14
N ILE A 38 2.30 -13.53 4.42
CA ILE A 38 1.15 -13.82 5.28
C ILE A 38 0.39 -12.53 5.63
N ALA A 39 1.09 -11.42 5.86
CA ALA A 39 0.46 -10.12 6.11
C ALA A 39 -0.35 -9.66 4.88
N GLU A 40 0.21 -9.79 3.67
CA GLU A 40 -0.52 -9.54 2.42
C GLU A 40 -1.75 -10.46 2.29
N ALA A 41 -1.61 -11.74 2.63
CA ALA A 41 -2.74 -12.68 2.63
C ALA A 41 -3.81 -12.27 3.65
N TYR A 42 -3.45 -11.86 4.86
CA TYR A 42 -4.41 -11.36 5.85
C TYR A 42 -5.09 -10.08 5.37
N TYR A 43 -4.37 -9.17 4.75
CA TYR A 43 -4.92 -7.96 4.16
C TYR A 43 -5.97 -8.26 3.08
N GLN A 44 -5.64 -9.13 2.11
CA GLN A 44 -6.57 -9.56 1.06
C GLN A 44 -7.83 -10.26 1.60
N LEU A 45 -7.75 -10.86 2.78
CA LEU A 45 -8.87 -11.51 3.46
C LEU A 45 -9.67 -10.55 4.36
N GLY A 46 -9.31 -9.27 4.43
CA GLY A 46 -9.94 -8.26 5.29
C GLY A 46 -9.57 -8.40 6.77
N HIS A 47 -8.53 -9.16 7.10
CA HIS A 47 -8.01 -9.29 8.46
C HIS A 47 -6.93 -8.24 8.74
N ILE A 48 -7.30 -6.97 8.61
CA ILE A 48 -6.39 -5.81 8.64
C ILE A 48 -5.56 -5.78 9.94
N ASP A 49 -6.18 -6.02 11.10
CA ASP A 49 -5.47 -6.06 12.39
C ASP A 49 -4.33 -7.09 12.42
N LYS A 50 -4.53 -8.26 11.78
CA LYS A 50 -3.50 -9.31 11.75
C LYS A 50 -2.37 -8.95 10.80
N ALA A 51 -2.70 -8.36 9.65
CA ALA A 51 -1.70 -7.84 8.73
C ALA A 51 -0.87 -6.76 9.43
N LYS A 52 -1.51 -5.81 10.12
CA LYS A 52 -0.84 -4.72 10.84
C LYS A 52 0.15 -5.23 11.88
N ASN A 53 -0.25 -6.20 12.72
CA ASN A 53 0.65 -6.77 13.71
C ASN A 53 1.93 -7.37 13.11
N LEU A 54 1.82 -8.02 11.94
CA LEU A 54 2.97 -8.58 11.25
C LEU A 54 3.83 -7.50 10.60
N VAL A 55 3.22 -6.50 9.97
CA VAL A 55 3.96 -5.39 9.36
C VAL A 55 4.66 -4.56 10.42
N ASP A 56 4.04 -4.29 11.57
CA ASP A 56 4.66 -3.61 12.71
C ASP A 56 5.90 -4.38 13.22
N GLU A 57 5.82 -5.72 13.28
CA GLU A 57 6.97 -6.56 13.63
C GLU A 57 8.10 -6.42 12.60
N LEU A 58 7.76 -6.45 11.31
CA LEU A 58 8.74 -6.32 10.23
C LEU A 58 9.38 -4.93 10.19
N LEU A 59 8.62 -3.86 10.42
CA LEU A 59 9.12 -2.49 10.49
C LEU A 59 10.15 -2.31 11.61
N MET A 60 9.95 -2.96 12.77
CA MET A 60 10.94 -2.93 13.85
C MET A 60 12.28 -3.58 13.46
N LEU A 61 12.25 -4.56 12.55
CA LEU A 61 13.43 -5.31 12.10
C LEU A 61 14.09 -4.65 10.88
N TYR A 62 13.29 -3.99 10.04
CA TYR A 62 13.70 -3.37 8.78
C TYR A 62 13.21 -1.91 8.70
N PRO A 63 13.73 -1.02 9.57
CA PRO A 63 13.26 0.36 9.66
C PRO A 63 13.66 1.25 8.46
N ASP A 64 14.39 0.73 7.49
CA ASP A 64 14.83 1.45 6.29
C ASP A 64 14.15 0.92 5.01
N GLU A 65 13.20 -0.01 5.13
CA GLU A 65 12.53 -0.64 3.99
C GLU A 65 11.24 0.11 3.65
N GLY A 66 11.30 1.00 2.66
CA GLY A 66 10.18 1.86 2.26
C GLY A 66 8.90 1.10 1.87
N SER A 67 9.04 -0.12 1.35
CA SER A 67 7.89 -0.96 1.01
C SER A 67 7.04 -1.35 2.24
N LEU A 68 7.67 -1.52 3.41
CA LEU A 68 6.94 -1.78 4.66
C LEU A 68 6.22 -0.54 5.17
N TYR A 69 6.79 0.65 4.99
CA TYR A 69 6.11 1.91 5.30
C TYR A 69 4.89 2.12 4.42
N ALA A 70 5.01 1.84 3.11
CA ALA A 70 3.91 1.94 2.17
C ALA A 70 2.79 0.95 2.52
N PHE A 71 3.14 -0.30 2.81
CA PHE A 71 2.14 -1.30 3.19
C PHE A 71 1.48 -0.97 4.54
N ALA A 72 2.25 -0.54 5.54
CA ALA A 72 1.68 -0.08 6.82
C ALA A 72 0.71 1.09 6.64
N ALA A 73 1.05 2.04 5.76
CA ALA A 73 0.16 3.15 5.45
C ALA A 73 -1.14 2.68 4.79
N GLU A 74 -1.10 1.75 3.82
CA GLU A 74 -2.31 1.17 3.23
C GLU A 74 -3.22 0.51 4.29
N LEU A 75 -2.63 -0.23 5.24
CA LEU A 75 -3.38 -0.81 6.35
C LEU A 75 -4.03 0.24 7.24
N LEU A 76 -3.35 1.36 7.50
CA LEU A 76 -3.89 2.47 8.29
C LEU A 76 -5.02 3.21 7.56
N ILE A 77 -4.91 3.38 6.24
CA ILE A 77 -5.98 3.96 5.41
C ILE A 77 -7.25 3.12 5.52
N ASP A 78 -7.13 1.79 5.43
CA ASP A 78 -8.26 0.86 5.59
C ASP A 78 -8.85 0.82 7.01
N LEU A 79 -8.11 1.33 7.99
CA LEU A 79 -8.55 1.51 9.39
C LEU A 79 -9.09 2.93 9.67
N ASP A 80 -9.23 3.77 8.63
CA ASP A 80 -9.59 5.19 8.75
C ASP A 80 -8.57 6.02 9.58
N GLU A 81 -7.33 5.56 9.70
CA GLU A 81 -6.22 6.19 10.43
C GLU A 81 -5.30 6.99 9.48
N GLU A 82 -5.91 7.88 8.68
CA GLU A 82 -5.27 8.60 7.56
C GLU A 82 -4.07 9.45 7.98
N ASP A 83 -4.14 10.14 9.12
CA ASP A 83 -3.06 11.02 9.59
C ASP A 83 -1.77 10.23 9.87
N GLU A 84 -1.90 9.06 10.51
CA GLU A 84 -0.76 8.17 10.78
C GLU A 84 -0.22 7.56 9.48
N ALA A 85 -1.10 7.24 8.53
CA ALA A 85 -0.68 6.78 7.19
C ALA A 85 0.18 7.84 6.48
N ILE A 86 -0.23 9.12 6.52
CA ILE A 86 0.55 10.22 5.95
C ILE A 86 1.94 10.30 6.60
N GLU A 87 2.02 10.20 7.93
CA GLU A 87 3.31 10.24 8.64
C GLU A 87 4.25 9.12 8.18
N LEU A 88 3.76 7.89 8.03
CA LEU A 88 4.57 6.76 7.54
C LEU A 88 5.03 6.97 6.09
N LEU A 89 4.14 7.45 5.22
CA LEU A 89 4.49 7.68 3.81
C LEU A 89 5.54 8.78 3.63
N LEU A 90 5.55 9.78 4.52
CA LEU A 90 6.55 10.84 4.51
C LEU A 90 7.95 10.37 4.96
N GLU A 91 8.06 9.22 5.63
CA GLU A 91 9.35 8.63 5.96
C GLU A 91 10.04 8.00 4.75
N ILE A 92 9.30 7.63 3.70
CA ILE A 92 9.85 7.02 2.49
C ILE A 92 10.71 8.03 1.74
N LYS A 93 12.01 7.73 1.64
CA LYS A 93 12.99 8.64 1.04
C LYS A 93 12.85 8.67 -0.47
N GLU A 94 13.20 9.80 -1.09
CA GLU A 94 13.02 9.97 -2.54
C GLU A 94 13.68 8.89 -3.38
N HIS A 95 14.82 8.34 -2.97
CA HIS A 95 15.55 7.32 -3.73
C HIS A 95 15.08 5.89 -3.46
N ASP A 96 14.11 5.71 -2.57
CA ASP A 96 13.54 4.42 -2.23
C ASP A 96 12.67 3.89 -3.41
N PRO A 97 12.70 2.58 -3.71
CA PRO A 97 11.82 1.97 -4.70
C PRO A 97 10.32 2.23 -4.47
N ALA A 98 9.88 2.33 -3.22
CA ALA A 98 8.50 2.60 -2.83
C ALA A 98 8.11 4.09 -2.95
N TYR A 99 9.04 4.99 -3.28
CA TYR A 99 8.78 6.43 -3.32
C TYR A 99 7.62 6.80 -4.26
N LEU A 100 7.54 6.17 -5.44
CA LEU A 100 6.47 6.46 -6.39
C LEU A 100 5.09 6.04 -5.85
N GLN A 101 5.01 4.86 -5.24
CA GLN A 101 3.79 4.39 -4.55
C GLN A 101 3.43 5.35 -3.43
N ALA A 102 4.40 5.80 -2.65
CA ALA A 102 4.18 6.74 -1.57
C ALA A 102 3.60 8.08 -2.04
N GLN A 103 4.08 8.61 -3.18
CA GLN A 103 3.54 9.85 -3.74
C GLN A 103 2.09 9.69 -4.21
N LEU A 104 1.72 8.52 -4.77
CA LEU A 104 0.34 8.24 -5.16
C LEU A 104 -0.58 8.19 -3.94
N LEU A 105 -0.22 7.39 -2.93
CA LEU A 105 -1.01 7.27 -1.70
C LEU A 105 -1.14 8.62 -0.96
N LEU A 106 -0.07 9.41 -0.88
CA LEU A 106 -0.13 10.76 -0.33
C LEU A 106 -1.07 11.67 -1.13
N ALA A 107 -1.06 11.56 -2.46
CA ALA A 107 -1.96 12.36 -3.29
C ALA A 107 -3.43 12.02 -3.03
N ASP A 108 -3.76 10.73 -2.96
CA ASP A 108 -5.11 10.26 -2.68
C ASP A 108 -5.58 10.74 -1.29
N LEU A 109 -4.73 10.62 -0.27
CA LEU A 109 -5.03 11.08 1.09
C LEU A 109 -5.24 12.59 1.16
N TYR A 110 -4.36 13.38 0.52
CA TYR A 110 -4.56 14.83 0.49
C TYR A 110 -5.78 15.24 -0.33
N GLN A 111 -6.12 14.51 -1.39
CA GLN A 111 -7.35 14.75 -2.15
C GLN A 111 -8.59 14.48 -1.29
N LEU A 112 -8.59 13.40 -0.50
CA LEU A 112 -9.67 13.08 0.44
C LEU A 112 -9.87 14.21 1.48
N GLN A 113 -8.78 14.82 1.91
CA GLN A 113 -8.78 15.98 2.81
C GLN A 113 -9.08 17.32 2.11
N SER A 114 -9.46 17.30 0.82
CA SER A 114 -9.68 18.51 0.00
C SER A 114 -8.47 19.44 -0.12
N LEU A 115 -7.26 18.90 0.07
CA LEU A 115 -5.98 19.60 -0.07
C LEU A 115 -5.41 19.38 -1.48
N ASP A 116 -6.20 19.75 -2.48
CA ASP A 116 -5.93 19.50 -3.90
C ASP A 116 -4.55 20.01 -4.36
N GLU A 117 -4.12 21.20 -3.92
CA GLU A 117 -2.81 21.70 -4.34
C GLU A 117 -1.67 20.82 -3.82
N VAL A 118 -1.80 20.26 -2.62
CA VAL A 118 -0.79 19.38 -2.05
C VAL A 118 -0.80 18.05 -2.79
N ALA A 119 -1.98 17.49 -3.06
CA ALA A 119 -2.14 16.28 -3.86
C ALA A 119 -1.51 16.39 -5.26
N GLU A 120 -1.82 17.48 -5.98
CA GLU A 120 -1.25 17.77 -7.31
C GLU A 120 0.28 17.81 -7.25
N GLN A 121 0.86 18.44 -6.22
CA GLN A 121 2.31 18.51 -6.07
C GLN A 121 2.96 17.15 -5.84
N LYS A 122 2.31 16.21 -5.13
CA LYS A 122 2.83 14.85 -4.95
C LYS A 122 2.90 14.10 -6.28
N LEU A 123 1.82 14.16 -7.06
CA LEU A 123 1.74 13.53 -8.36
C LEU A 123 2.72 14.13 -9.38
N LEU A 124 2.86 15.46 -9.41
CA LEU A 124 3.82 16.14 -10.27
C LEU A 124 5.27 15.75 -9.93
N LYS A 125 5.63 15.67 -8.64
CA LYS A 125 6.96 15.19 -8.23
C LYS A 125 7.22 13.75 -8.66
N ALA A 126 6.21 12.88 -8.56
CA ALA A 126 6.33 11.52 -9.06
C ALA A 126 6.56 11.49 -10.57
N ALA A 127 5.86 12.34 -11.33
CA ALA A 127 5.99 12.44 -12.79
C ALA A 127 7.34 13.02 -13.22
N GLU A 128 7.88 14.00 -12.49
CA GLU A 128 9.23 14.52 -12.73
C GLU A 128 10.29 13.43 -12.56
N LYS A 129 10.13 12.57 -11.55
CA LYS A 129 11.07 11.49 -11.24
C LYS A 129 10.96 10.31 -12.21
N ALA A 130 9.73 9.94 -12.57
CA ALA A 130 9.43 8.79 -13.39
C ALA A 130 8.47 9.17 -14.54
N PRO A 131 8.94 9.97 -15.51
CA PRO A 131 8.09 10.55 -16.56
C PRO A 131 7.49 9.53 -17.54
N ASN A 132 8.01 8.30 -17.55
CA ASN A 132 7.54 7.21 -18.42
C ASN A 132 6.78 6.14 -17.64
N GLU A 133 6.47 6.36 -16.37
CA GLU A 133 5.78 5.41 -15.52
C GLU A 133 4.26 5.53 -15.71
N PRO A 134 3.59 4.55 -16.34
CA PRO A 134 2.18 4.70 -16.74
C PRO A 134 1.24 4.92 -15.57
N ILE A 135 1.53 4.34 -14.41
CA ILE A 135 0.69 4.51 -13.21
C ILE A 135 0.70 5.97 -12.72
N ILE A 136 1.79 6.70 -12.92
CA ILE A 136 1.89 8.11 -12.53
C ILE A 136 1.09 9.00 -13.46
N SER A 137 1.19 8.78 -14.78
CA SER A 137 0.35 9.48 -15.76
C SER A 137 -1.14 9.19 -15.53
N TYR A 138 -1.48 7.93 -15.20
CA TYR A 138 -2.84 7.55 -14.85
C TYR A 138 -3.33 8.30 -13.61
N GLY A 139 -2.56 8.32 -12.52
CA GLY A 139 -2.91 9.03 -11.28
C GLY A 139 -3.13 10.53 -11.49
N LEU A 140 -2.25 11.20 -12.25
CA LEU A 140 -2.45 12.61 -12.64
C LEU A 140 -3.72 12.81 -13.48
N GLY A 141 -4.01 11.89 -14.40
CA GLY A 141 -5.19 11.93 -15.25
C GLY A 141 -6.47 11.85 -14.43
N GLU A 142 -6.57 10.84 -13.58
CA GLU A 142 -7.71 10.63 -12.68
C GLU A 142 -7.88 11.83 -11.72
N PHE A 143 -6.79 12.36 -11.18
CA PHE A 143 -6.82 13.55 -10.32
C PHE A 143 -7.45 14.75 -11.01
N TYR A 144 -7.00 15.11 -12.23
CA TYR A 144 -7.60 16.24 -12.95
C TYR A 144 -9.01 15.96 -13.45
N LEU A 145 -9.32 14.73 -13.86
CA LEU A 145 -10.68 14.35 -14.24
C LEU A 145 -11.64 14.49 -13.07
N GLY A 146 -11.25 14.04 -11.87
CA GLY A 146 -12.03 14.18 -10.64
C GLY A 146 -12.34 15.63 -10.27
N ARG A 147 -11.43 16.55 -10.61
CA ARG A 147 -11.59 18.00 -10.40
C ARG A 147 -12.31 18.74 -11.54
N GLY A 148 -12.53 18.07 -12.68
CA GLY A 148 -13.09 18.68 -13.88
C GLY A 148 -12.09 19.53 -14.68
N ASP A 149 -10.78 19.38 -14.42
CA ASP A 149 -9.68 20.06 -15.12
C ASP A 149 -9.36 19.34 -16.44
N TYR A 150 -10.34 19.21 -17.33
CA TYR A 150 -10.24 18.40 -18.55
C TYR A 150 -9.09 18.82 -19.49
N ILE A 151 -8.71 20.10 -19.49
CA ILE A 151 -7.57 20.58 -20.29
C ILE A 151 -6.27 19.98 -19.77
N LYS A 152 -6.06 19.98 -18.45
CA LYS A 152 -4.86 19.37 -17.87
C LYS A 152 -4.89 17.86 -18.04
N ALA A 153 -6.05 17.22 -17.84
CA ALA A 153 -6.22 15.79 -18.07
C ALA A 153 -5.87 15.36 -19.51
N PHE A 154 -6.24 16.15 -20.51
CA PHE A 154 -5.92 15.88 -21.92
C PHE A 154 -4.43 16.05 -22.26
N LEU A 155 -3.68 16.80 -21.46
CA LEU A 155 -2.27 17.13 -21.72
C LEU A 155 -1.27 16.16 -21.07
N ILE A 156 -1.76 15.20 -20.30
CA ILE A 156 -0.97 14.09 -19.74
C ILE A 156 -0.86 12.99 -20.79
#